data_AF-A0A7W8EMH7-F1
#
_entry.id   AF-A0A7W8EMH7-F1
#
_cell.length_a   1.000
_cell.length_b   1.000
_cell.length_c   1.000
_cell.angle_alpha   90.00
_cell.angle_beta   90.00
_cell.angle_gamma   90.00
#
_symmetry.space_group_name_H-M   'P 1'
#
loop_
_entity.id
_entity.type
_entity.pdbx_description
1 polymer ?
#
loop_
_entity_poly.entity_id
_entity_poly.type
_entity_poly.pdbx_seq_one_letter_code
_entity_poly.pdbx_strand_id
1 'polypeptide(L)'
;MPVDLTWTPQPAAPNSVRAQAEWEGHPGFAAAIASSLMGWQRIRFECTEDASPGIDGSRHAYTPTLGAFTAVIGASGDIMIPEDRLRAAMMKSAQGRTVLEDELDLLLGRPWDEELEPFRYAGDGAPVRWLHAAV
;
A
#
# COMPACT_ATOMS: atom_id res chain seq x y z
N MET A 1 -2.63 21.21 -10.36
CA MET A 1 -2.15 20.85 -11.71
C MET A 1 -2.53 19.40 -11.97
N PRO A 2 -3.07 19.04 -13.15
CA PRO A 2 -3.27 17.63 -13.50
C PRO A 2 -1.91 16.92 -13.57
N VAL A 3 -1.84 15.73 -12.97
CA VAL A 3 -0.64 14.87 -13.00
C VAL A 3 -0.64 14.07 -14.29
N ASP A 4 0.47 14.10 -15.02
CA ASP A 4 0.65 13.36 -16.27
C ASP A 4 1.41 12.05 -16.01
N LEU A 5 0.66 10.95 -15.98
CA LEU A 5 1.17 9.59 -15.72
C LEU A 5 1.45 8.86 -17.03
N THR A 6 2.59 8.17 -17.10
CA THR A 6 2.88 7.26 -18.21
C THR A 6 2.23 5.91 -17.95
N TRP A 7 1.19 5.59 -18.72
CA TRP A 7 0.47 4.32 -18.63
C TRP A 7 1.03 3.30 -19.62
N THR A 8 1.31 2.09 -19.15
CA THR A 8 1.82 0.97 -19.95
C THR A 8 0.88 -0.22 -19.84
N PRO A 9 0.72 -1.05 -20.89
CA PRO A 9 -0.06 -2.29 -20.79
C PRO A 9 0.49 -3.19 -19.68
N GLN A 10 -0.40 -3.78 -18.88
CA GLN A 10 -0.03 -4.63 -17.76
C GLN A 10 -0.21 -6.12 -18.13
N PRO A 11 0.86 -6.88 -18.42
CA PRO A 11 0.73 -8.26 -18.88
C PRO A 11 0.15 -9.22 -17.83
N ALA A 12 0.24 -8.90 -16.53
CA ALA A 12 -0.38 -9.69 -15.47
C ALA A 12 -1.93 -9.66 -15.48
N ALA A 13 -2.53 -8.66 -16.14
CA ALA A 13 -3.98 -8.57 -16.29
C ALA A 13 -4.35 -7.94 -17.65
N PRO A 14 -4.81 -8.74 -18.63
CA PRO A 14 -5.23 -8.23 -19.93
C PRO A 14 -6.26 -7.09 -19.82
N ASN A 15 -6.15 -6.12 -20.72
CA ASN A 15 -6.97 -4.90 -20.75
C ASN A 15 -6.82 -3.98 -19.53
N SER A 16 -5.74 -4.14 -18.75
CA SER A 16 -5.36 -3.19 -17.72
C SER A 16 -4.06 -2.48 -18.08
N VAL A 17 -3.83 -1.34 -17.42
CA VAL A 17 -2.64 -0.53 -17.56
C VAL A 17 -2.03 -0.25 -16.19
N ARG A 18 -0.72 -0.02 -16.16
CA ARG A 18 0.04 0.37 -14.96
C ARG A 18 0.73 1.71 -15.20
N ALA A 19 0.80 2.52 -14.15
CA ALA A 19 1.69 3.68 -14.06
C ALA A 19 2.40 3.65 -12.69
N GLN A 20 3.55 4.32 -12.62
CA GLN A 20 4.28 4.55 -11.38
C GLN A 20 4.73 6.00 -11.35
N ALA A 21 4.72 6.60 -10.16
CA ALA A 21 5.21 7.93 -9.93
C ALA A 21 5.85 8.01 -8.55
N GLU A 22 6.94 8.75 -8.45
CA GLU A 22 7.56 9.16 -7.19
C GLU A 22 7.13 10.59 -6.89
N TRP A 23 7.02 10.98 -5.62
CA TRP A 23 6.57 12.32 -5.26
C TRP A 23 7.29 12.86 -4.03
N GLU A 24 7.35 14.18 -3.96
CA GLU A 24 7.70 14.91 -2.75
C GLU A 24 6.53 15.82 -2.35
N GLY A 25 6.17 15.78 -1.07
CA GLY A 25 5.00 16.50 -0.55
C GLY A 25 5.05 16.72 0.96
N HIS A 26 4.00 17.32 1.49
CA HIS A 26 3.86 17.48 2.94
C HIS A 26 3.55 16.12 3.61
N PRO A 27 3.85 15.97 4.92
CA PRO A 27 3.48 14.75 5.64
C PRO A 27 1.99 14.41 5.51
N GLY A 28 1.68 13.12 5.38
CA GLY A 28 0.33 12.58 5.20
C GLY A 28 -0.22 12.66 3.77
N PHE A 29 0.60 13.05 2.79
CA PHE A 29 0.18 13.12 1.41
C PHE A 29 -0.14 11.74 0.82
N ALA A 30 0.56 10.67 1.23
CA ALA A 30 0.25 9.31 0.80
C ALA A 30 -1.14 8.87 1.29
N ALA A 31 -1.51 9.22 2.52
CA ALA A 31 -2.84 8.95 3.05
C ALA A 31 -3.94 9.69 2.28
N ALA A 32 -3.67 10.92 1.83
CA ALA A 32 -4.58 11.70 1.00
C ALA A 32 -4.75 11.08 -0.42
N ILE A 33 -3.66 10.63 -1.03
CA ILE A 33 -3.67 9.88 -2.29
C ILE A 33 -4.49 8.60 -2.13
N ALA A 34 -4.14 7.77 -1.15
CA ALA A 34 -4.80 6.50 -0.90
C ALA A 34 -6.31 6.68 -0.69
N SER A 35 -6.71 7.65 0.14
CA SER A 35 -8.13 7.96 0.38
C SER A 35 -8.88 8.38 -0.90
N SER A 36 -8.22 9.17 -1.75
CA SER A 36 -8.80 9.59 -3.04
C SER A 36 -8.97 8.42 -4.01
N LEU A 37 -8.02 7.49 -4.00
CA LEU A 37 -7.99 6.31 -4.86
C LEU A 37 -8.94 5.20 -4.39
N MET A 38 -9.22 5.05 -3.10
CA MET A 38 -10.11 4.01 -2.56
C MET A 38 -11.54 4.06 -3.12
N GLY A 39 -11.99 5.21 -3.62
CA GLY A 39 -13.29 5.33 -4.30
C GLY A 39 -13.36 4.60 -5.65
N TRP A 40 -12.22 4.20 -6.21
CA TRP A 40 -12.12 3.60 -7.54
C TRP A 40 -12.00 2.08 -7.41
N GLN A 41 -13.13 1.40 -7.23
CA GLN A 41 -13.22 -0.03 -6.87
C GLN A 41 -12.60 -1.03 -7.87
N ARG A 42 -12.03 -0.57 -8.99
CA ARG A 42 -11.41 -1.42 -10.02
C ARG A 42 -9.89 -1.29 -10.08
N ILE A 43 -9.28 -0.40 -9.31
CA ILE A 43 -7.82 -0.22 -9.33
C ILE A 43 -7.14 -1.05 -8.25
N ARG A 44 -5.87 -1.36 -8.50
CA ARG A 44 -4.92 -1.87 -7.51
C ARG A 44 -3.86 -0.81 -7.32
N PHE A 45 -3.48 -0.52 -6.08
CA PHE A 45 -2.41 0.44 -5.82
C PHE A 45 -1.63 0.10 -4.57
N GLU A 46 -0.41 0.61 -4.54
CA GLU A 46 0.44 0.73 -3.38
C GLU A 46 1.00 2.16 -3.37
N CYS A 47 1.02 2.77 -2.19
CA CYS A 47 1.49 4.13 -1.99
C CYS A 47 2.25 4.17 -0.67
N THR A 48 3.51 4.64 -0.71
CA THR A 48 4.42 4.67 0.43
C THR A 48 4.88 6.08 0.70
N GLU A 49 4.98 6.44 1.98
CA GLU A 49 5.55 7.69 2.43
C GLU A 49 6.73 7.41 3.34
N ASP A 50 7.86 8.06 3.08
CA ASP A 50 9.01 7.99 3.98
C ASP A 50 8.74 8.75 5.28
N ALA A 51 9.40 8.32 6.36
CA ALA A 51 9.32 8.99 7.64
C ALA A 51 9.87 10.42 7.56
N SER A 52 9.26 11.35 8.31
CA SER A 52 9.72 12.74 8.43
C SER A 52 9.81 13.14 9.91
N PRO A 53 10.42 14.29 10.27
CA PRO A 53 10.60 14.66 11.67
C PRO A 53 9.28 14.69 12.46
N GLY A 54 9.12 13.74 13.38
CA GLY A 54 7.94 13.60 14.24
C GLY A 54 6.76 12.85 13.60
N ILE A 55 6.91 12.31 12.39
CA ILE A 55 5.87 11.54 11.68
C ILE A 55 6.49 10.26 11.14
N ASP A 56 5.89 9.12 11.51
CA ASP A 56 6.34 7.82 11.00
C ASP A 56 6.07 7.67 9.50
N GLY A 57 6.85 6.81 8.84
CA GLY A 57 6.57 6.40 7.47
C GLY A 57 5.28 5.61 7.38
N SER A 58 4.72 5.50 6.18
CA SER A 58 3.48 4.76 5.97
C SER A 58 3.46 4.00 4.66
N ARG A 59 2.72 2.89 4.66
CA ARG A 59 2.39 2.10 3.48
C ARG A 59 0.88 1.97 3.41
N HIS A 60 0.32 2.25 2.25
CA HIS A 60 -1.07 2.03 1.91
C HIS A 60 -1.15 1.12 0.70
N ALA A 61 -1.94 0.06 0.81
CA ALA A 61 -2.24 -0.84 -0.31
C ALA A 61 -3.75 -0.99 -0.47
N TYR A 62 -4.19 -1.25 -1.69
CA TYR A 62 -5.58 -1.55 -1.97
C TYR A 62 -5.69 -2.57 -3.09
N THR A 63 -6.59 -3.54 -2.90
CA THR A 63 -7.02 -4.42 -3.97
C THR A 63 -8.55 -4.50 -4.01
N PRO A 64 -9.16 -4.77 -5.18
CA PRO A 64 -10.60 -4.98 -5.28
C PRO A 64 -11.12 -6.12 -4.41
N THR A 65 -10.28 -7.13 -4.14
CA THR A 65 -10.67 -8.33 -3.37
C THR A 65 -10.59 -8.11 -1.87
N LEU A 66 -9.56 -7.40 -1.39
CA LEU A 66 -9.22 -7.29 0.04
C LEU A 66 -9.57 -5.93 0.64
N GLY A 67 -9.80 -4.91 -0.19
CA GLY A 67 -9.99 -3.53 0.26
C GLY A 67 -8.68 -2.89 0.68
N ALA A 68 -8.75 -1.95 1.63
CA ALA A 68 -7.61 -1.14 2.05
C ALA A 68 -6.77 -1.80 3.14
N PHE A 69 -5.45 -1.69 3.00
CA PHE A 69 -4.45 -1.97 4.01
C PHE A 69 -3.63 -0.72 4.27
N THR A 70 -3.34 -0.47 5.55
CA THR A 70 -2.45 0.62 5.99
C THR A 70 -1.54 0.09 7.09
N ALA A 71 -0.26 0.37 6.96
CA ALA A 71 0.77 0.05 7.94
C ALA A 71 1.67 1.26 8.19
N VAL A 72 2.18 1.35 9.42
CA VAL A 72 3.29 2.24 9.76
C VAL A 72 4.58 1.57 9.33
N ILE A 73 5.48 2.33 8.71
CA ILE A 73 6.78 1.86 8.26
C ILE A 73 7.87 2.49 9.12
N GLY A 74 8.67 1.65 9.75
CA GLY A 74 9.84 2.06 10.53
C GLY A 74 10.94 2.60 9.62
N ALA A 75 11.93 3.27 10.22
CA ALA A 75 13.05 3.86 9.48
C ALA A 75 13.88 2.82 8.70
N SER A 76 13.77 1.53 9.02
CA SER A 76 14.45 0.44 8.32
C SER A 76 13.61 -0.21 7.22
N GLY A 77 12.39 0.30 6.97
CA GLY A 77 11.45 -0.27 5.99
C GLY A 77 10.58 -1.40 6.53
N ASP A 78 10.62 -1.67 7.83
CA ASP A 78 9.84 -2.70 8.50
C ASP A 78 8.42 -2.23 8.85
N ILE A 79 7.44 -3.15 8.80
CA ILE A 79 6.09 -2.87 9.25
C ILE A 79 6.06 -2.85 10.79
N MET A 80 5.63 -1.73 11.34
CA MET A 80 5.44 -1.55 12.78
C MET A 80 4.01 -1.91 13.17
N ILE A 81 3.85 -2.91 14.03
CA ILE A 81 2.54 -3.34 14.54
C ILE A 81 2.40 -2.83 15.99
N PRO A 82 1.40 -1.98 16.29
CA PRO A 82 1.12 -1.56 17.66
C PRO A 82 0.79 -2.76 18.55
N GLU A 83 1.30 -2.75 19.78
CA GLU A 83 1.12 -3.84 20.74
C GLU A 83 -0.36 -4.22 20.95
N ASP A 84 -1.26 -3.23 20.99
CA ASP A 84 -2.69 -3.47 21.16
C ASP A 84 -3.31 -4.27 20.00
N ARG A 85 -2.77 -4.15 18.77
CA ARG A 85 -3.21 -4.97 17.64
C ARG A 85 -2.77 -6.42 17.79
N LEU A 86 -1.56 -6.64 18.29
CA LEU A 86 -1.08 -8.00 18.61
C LEU A 86 -1.91 -8.63 19.72
N ARG A 87 -2.16 -7.90 20.81
CA ARG A 87 -3.02 -8.36 21.91
C ARG A 87 -4.43 -8.70 21.43
N ALA A 88 -5.00 -7.88 20.55
CA ALA A 88 -6.31 -8.13 19.96
C ALA A 88 -6.34 -9.41 19.11
N ALA A 89 -5.33 -9.63 18.26
CA ALA A 89 -5.21 -10.87 17.47
C ALA A 89 -5.09 -12.11 18.37
N MET A 90 -4.24 -12.05 19.39
CA MET A 90 -4.09 -13.14 20.38
C MET A 90 -5.39 -13.42 21.12
N MET A 91 -6.14 -12.38 21.52
CA MET A 91 -7.42 -12.55 22.20
C MET A 91 -8.48 -13.21 21.32
N LYS A 92 -8.59 -12.81 20.05
CA LYS A 92 -9.50 -13.46 19.09
C LYS A 92 -9.15 -14.94 18.91
N SER A 93 -7.85 -15.25 18.80
CA SER A 93 -7.37 -16.63 18.65
C SER A 93 -7.65 -17.47 19.90
N ALA A 94 -7.38 -16.95 21.11
CA ALA A 94 -7.69 -17.63 22.36
C ALA A 94 -9.19 -17.94 22.54
N GLN A 95 -10.07 -17.13 21.94
CA GLN A 95 -11.53 -17.37 21.91
C GLN A 95 -11.97 -18.34 20.81
N GLY A 96 -11.04 -18.89 20.03
CA GLY A 96 -11.32 -19.78 18.89
C GLY A 96 -12.02 -19.09 17.71
N ARG A 97 -11.96 -17.74 17.64
CA ARG A 97 -12.63 -16.97 16.57
C ARG A 97 -11.82 -16.90 15.29
N THR A 98 -10.52 -17.12 15.37
CA THR A 98 -9.57 -17.05 14.25
C THR A 98 -8.32 -17.88 14.57
N VAL A 99 -7.56 -18.21 13.53
CA VAL A 99 -6.19 -18.72 13.66
C VAL A 99 -5.25 -17.52 13.86
N LEU A 100 -4.25 -17.64 14.74
CA LEU A 100 -3.36 -16.53 15.07
C LEU A 100 -2.50 -16.14 13.88
N GLU A 101 -1.98 -17.14 13.17
CA GLU A 101 -1.16 -16.99 11.97
C GLU A 101 -1.89 -16.18 10.90
N ASP A 102 -3.18 -16.44 10.66
CA ASP A 102 -4.00 -15.70 9.70
C ASP A 102 -4.15 -14.21 10.09
N GLU A 103 -4.35 -13.91 11.38
CA GLU A 103 -4.42 -12.51 11.85
C GLU A 103 -3.06 -11.82 11.74
N LEU A 104 -1.95 -12.52 12.00
CA LEU A 104 -0.62 -11.97 11.81
C LEU A 104 -0.34 -11.67 10.33
N ASP A 105 -0.75 -12.55 9.42
CA ASP A 105 -0.63 -12.33 7.98
C ASP A 105 -1.44 -11.10 7.53
N LEU A 106 -2.63 -10.89 8.08
CA LEU A 106 -3.42 -9.68 7.85
C LEU A 106 -2.74 -8.43 8.41
N LEU A 107 -2.17 -8.49 9.60
CA LEU A 107 -1.45 -7.36 10.22
C LEU A 107 -0.18 -7.00 9.44
N LEU A 108 0.50 -7.99 8.87
CA LEU A 108 1.70 -7.83 8.04
C LEU A 108 1.38 -7.45 6.59
N GLY A 109 0.10 -7.50 6.18
CA GLY A 109 -0.31 -7.17 4.82
C GLY A 109 -0.01 -8.25 3.78
N ARG A 110 0.33 -9.48 4.19
CA ARG A 110 0.71 -10.57 3.27
C ARG A 110 -0.33 -10.81 2.18
N PRO A 111 -1.65 -10.87 2.44
CA PRO A 111 -2.63 -11.09 1.38
C PRO A 111 -2.62 -10.00 0.30
N TRP A 112 -2.36 -8.75 0.67
CA TRP A 112 -2.21 -7.65 -0.29
C TRP A 112 -0.94 -7.81 -1.12
N ASP A 113 0.17 -8.18 -0.47
CA ASP A 113 1.41 -8.46 -1.17
C ASP A 113 1.25 -9.59 -2.18
N GLU A 114 0.65 -10.71 -1.80
CA GLU A 114 0.39 -11.83 -2.71
C GLU A 114 -0.47 -11.46 -3.93
N GLU A 115 -1.50 -10.63 -3.74
CA GLU A 115 -2.33 -10.18 -4.87
C GLU A 115 -1.60 -9.15 -5.74
N LEU A 116 -0.75 -8.28 -5.17
CA LEU A 116 -0.02 -7.25 -5.90
C LEU A 116 1.26 -7.78 -6.58
N GLU A 117 1.84 -8.84 -6.06
CA GLU A 117 3.14 -9.36 -6.49
C GLU A 117 3.22 -9.66 -8.01
N PRO A 118 2.23 -10.31 -8.65
CA PRO A 118 2.26 -10.54 -10.10
C PRO A 118 2.36 -9.24 -10.91
N PHE A 119 1.80 -8.14 -10.40
CA PHE A 119 1.79 -6.83 -11.04
C PHE A 119 3.12 -6.07 -10.89
N ARG A 120 3.92 -6.39 -9.87
CA ARG A 120 5.25 -5.81 -9.62
C ARG A 120 6.25 -6.29 -10.67
N TYR A 121 6.42 -7.61 -10.82
CA TYR A 121 7.33 -8.22 -11.81
C TYR A 121 6.94 -7.92 -13.25
N ALA A 122 5.64 -7.90 -13.53
CA ALA A 122 5.11 -7.67 -14.87
C ALA A 122 5.36 -6.24 -15.41
N GLY A 123 5.87 -5.31 -14.59
CA GLY A 123 6.26 -3.97 -15.02
C GLY A 123 7.77 -3.68 -14.95
N ASP A 124 8.62 -4.72 -14.92
CA ASP A 124 10.06 -4.53 -15.08
C ASP A 124 10.37 -3.83 -16.43
N GLY A 125 11.07 -2.70 -16.37
CA GLY A 125 11.35 -1.83 -17.53
C GLY A 125 10.36 -0.68 -17.81
N ALA A 126 9.34 -0.46 -16.97
CA ALA A 126 8.45 0.71 -17.10
C ALA A 126 9.18 2.02 -16.69
N PRO A 127 9.00 3.14 -17.43
CA PRO A 127 9.64 4.40 -17.09
C PRO A 127 9.11 4.98 -15.76
N VAL A 128 10.01 5.41 -14.88
CA VAL A 128 9.68 6.10 -13.62
C VAL A 128 9.65 7.62 -13.85
N ARG A 129 8.63 8.31 -13.33
CA ARG A 129 8.50 9.78 -13.40
C ARG A 129 8.38 10.38 -11.99
N TRP A 130 9.07 11.50 -11.78
CA TRP A 130 9.07 12.26 -10.53
C TRP A 130 7.99 13.34 -10.55
N LEU A 131 7.23 13.46 -9.46
CA LEU A 131 6.22 14.48 -9.22
C LEU A 131 6.75 15.45 -8.17
N HIS A 132 6.80 16.73 -8.53
CA HIS A 132 7.14 17.80 -7.60
C HIS A 132 5.85 18.53 -7.22
N ALA A 133 5.63 18.74 -5.92
CA ALA A 133 4.66 19.74 -5.47
C ALA A 133 5.09 21.11 -6.01
N ALA A 134 4.19 21.82 -6.70
CA ALA A 134 4.44 23.21 -7.06
C ALA A 134 4.47 24.02 -5.75
N VAL A 135 5.59 24.72 -5.52
CA VAL A 135 5.77 25.69 -4.43
C VAL A 135 4.73 26.80 -4.51
#